data_AF-A0A0G1GWF9-F1
#
_entry.id   AF-A0A0G1GWF9-F1
#
_cell.length_a   1.000
_cell.length_b   1.000
_cell.length_c   1.000
_cell.angle_alpha   90.00
_cell.angle_beta   90.00
_cell.angle_gamma   90.00
#
_symmetry.space_group_name_H-M   'P 1'
#
loop_
_entity.id
_entity.type
_entity.pdbx_description
1 polymer ?
#
loop_
_entity_poly.entity_id
_entity_poly.type
_entity_poly.pdbx_seq_one_letter_code
_entity_poly.pdbx_strand_id
1 'polypeptide(L)' 'MKQQFTAVYKKSGKWYLGWVEELSGVNTQGRTLAEARKNLEEALTLVLEVNRVISRKDAGTGARREPLNVLLPA' A
#
# COMPACT_ATOMS: atom_id res chain seq x y z
N MET A 1 11.92 8.58 -4.33
CA MET A 1 11.97 8.43 -2.85
C MET A 1 11.70 6.98 -2.52
N LYS A 2 12.43 6.39 -1.57
CA LYS A 2 12.17 5.03 -1.11
C LYS A 2 11.30 5.12 0.14
N GLN A 3 10.10 4.54 0.09
CA GLN A 3 9.19 4.40 1.22
C GLN A 3 9.14 2.92 1.60
N GLN A 4 9.05 2.63 2.90
CA GLN A 4 8.97 1.29 3.42
C GLN A 4 7.63 1.11 4.13
N PHE A 5 7.02 -0.04 3.89
CA PHE A 5 5.75 -0.47 4.46
C PHE A 5 5.91 -1.90 4.99
N THR A 6 5.04 -2.29 5.90
CA THR A 6 5.02 -3.63 6.48
C THR A 6 4.04 -4.50 5.70
N ALA A 7 4.59 -5.41 4.90
CA ALA A 7 3.80 -6.40 4.18
C ALA A 7 3.56 -7.63 5.05
N VAL A 8 2.29 -7.96 5.27
CA VAL A 8 1.88 -9.15 6.02
C VAL A 8 1.44 -10.22 5.02
N TYR A 9 1.91 -11.45 5.21
CA TYR A 9 1.52 -12.59 4.38
C TYR A 9 1.04 -13.74 5.24
N LYS A 10 -0.09 -14.33 4.87
CA LYS A 10 -0.68 -15.49 5.57
C LYS A 10 -1.02 -16.60 4.58
N LYS A 11 -0.52 -17.80 4.84
CA LYS A 11 -0.94 -18.99 4.09
C LYS A 11 -2.34 -19.40 4.52
N SER A 12 -3.24 -19.55 3.55
CA SER A 12 -4.63 -19.98 3.75
C SER A 12 -5.01 -21.02 2.69
N GLY A 13 -5.00 -22.29 3.09
CA GLY A 13 -5.22 -23.42 2.18
C GLY A 13 -4.24 -23.42 0.99
N LYS A 14 -4.78 -23.32 -0.23
CA LYS A 14 -4.02 -23.29 -1.50
C LYS A 14 -3.56 -21.89 -1.91
N TRP A 15 -3.67 -20.90 -1.03
CA TRP A 15 -3.39 -19.50 -1.32
C TRP A 15 -2.48 -18.88 -0.26
N TYR A 16 -1.78 -17.83 -0.66
CA TYR A 16 -1.20 -16.83 0.23
C TYR A 16 -2.04 -15.58 0.09
N LEU A 17 -2.46 -15.04 1.23
CA LEU A 17 -3.08 -13.72 1.35
C LEU A 17 -1.98 -12.72 1.68
N GLY A 18 -2.02 -11.53 1.10
CA GLY A 18 -1.08 -10.44 1.36
C GLY A 18 -1.81 -9.12 1.62
N TRP A 19 -1.33 -8.32 2.56
CA TRP A 19 -1.83 -6.96 2.80
C TRP A 19 -0.75 -6.05 3.39
N VAL A 20 -0.98 -4.73 3.33
CA VAL A 20 -0.09 -3.73 3.94
C VAL A 20 -0.67 -3.30 5.28
N GLU A 21 0.12 -3.40 6.35
CA GLU A 21 -0.31 -3.12 7.72
C GLU A 21 -0.74 -1.66 7.90
N GLU A 22 0.02 -0.73 7.31
CA GLU A 22 -0.20 0.71 7.46
C GLU A 22 -1.27 1.27 6.50
N LEU A 23 -1.71 0.48 5.51
CA LEU A 23 -2.62 0.98 4.47
C LEU A 23 -3.75 -0.01 4.18
N SER A 24 -4.91 0.30 4.75
CA SER A 24 -6.16 -0.42 4.45
C SER A 24 -6.48 -0.42 2.97
N GLY A 25 -7.05 -1.52 2.48
CA GLY A 25 -7.51 -1.66 1.09
C GLY A 25 -6.44 -2.15 0.13
N VAL A 26 -5.16 -2.21 0.54
CA VAL A 26 -4.10 -2.86 -0.24
C VAL A 26 -4.04 -4.34 0.15
N ASN A 27 -4.73 -5.18 -0.61
CA ASN A 27 -4.81 -6.62 -0.37
C ASN A 27 -4.59 -7.39 -1.68
N THR A 28 -3.94 -8.54 -1.59
CA THR A 28 -3.71 -9.44 -2.72
C THR A 28 -3.77 -10.90 -2.30
N GLN A 29 -3.76 -11.78 -3.29
CA GLN A 29 -3.54 -13.20 -3.08
C GLN A 29 -2.66 -13.78 -4.18
N GLY A 30 -2.03 -14.91 -3.92
CA GLY A 30 -1.26 -15.69 -4.89
C GLY A 30 -1.22 -17.17 -4.54
N ARG A 31 -1.00 -18.05 -5.51
CA ARG A 31 -0.79 -19.49 -5.29
C ARG A 31 0.54 -19.76 -4.59
N THR A 32 1.51 -18.86 -4.79
CA THR A 32 2.81 -18.90 -4.14
C THR A 32 3.07 -17.62 -3.34
N LEU A 33 4.00 -17.68 -2.39
CA LEU A 33 4.43 -16.49 -1.65
C LEU A 33 5.10 -15.45 -2.56
N ALA A 34 5.85 -15.90 -3.57
CA ALA A 34 6.48 -15.02 -4.56
C ALA A 34 5.44 -14.26 -5.39
N GLU A 35 4.39 -14.95 -5.83
CA GLU A 35 3.26 -14.35 -6.55
C GLU A 35 2.51 -13.33 -5.67
N ALA A 36 2.18 -13.70 -4.42
CA ALA A 36 1.52 -12.77 -3.49
C ALA A 36 2.36 -11.52 -3.24
N ARG A 37 3.69 -11.65 -3.12
CA ARG A 37 4.63 -10.52 -2.99
C ARG A 37 4.59 -9.59 -4.20
N LYS A 38 4.76 -10.15 -5.40
CA LYS A 38 4.72 -9.38 -6.65
C LYS A 38 3.39 -8.65 -6.79
N ASN A 39 2.28 -9.36 -6.58
CA ASN A 39 0.95 -8.78 -6.65
C ASN A 39 0.80 -7.64 -5.64
N LEU A 40 1.29 -7.80 -4.40
CA LEU A 40 1.16 -6.78 -3.36
C LEU A 40 1.94 -5.51 -3.68
N GLU A 41 3.14 -5.65 -4.26
CA GLU A 41 3.94 -4.51 -4.73
C GLU A 41 3.22 -3.72 -5.82
N GLU A 42 2.65 -4.42 -6.82
CA GLU A 42 1.88 -3.80 -7.90
C GLU A 42 0.61 -3.11 -7.35
N ALA A 43 -0.12 -3.77 -6.45
CA ALA A 43 -1.33 -3.23 -5.83
C ALA A 43 -1.04 -2.00 -4.98
N LEU A 44 0.01 -2.03 -4.15
CA LEU A 44 0.42 -0.88 -3.33
C LEU A 44 0.79 0.32 -4.21
N THR A 45 1.56 0.08 -5.27
CA THR A 45 1.97 1.13 -6.21
C THR A 45 0.76 1.79 -6.86
N LEU A 46 -0.18 0.98 -7.39
CA LEU A 46 -1.40 1.47 -8.01
C LEU A 46 -2.25 2.29 -7.04
N VAL A 47 -2.48 1.79 -5.82
CA VAL A 47 -3.30 2.48 -4.82
C VAL A 47 -2.67 3.82 -4.43
N LEU A 48 -1.36 3.87 -4.22
CA LEU A 48 -0.68 5.13 -3.90
C LEU A 48 -0.75 6.14 -5.05
N GLU A 49 -0.62 5.69 -6.29
CA GLU A 49 -0.75 6.54 -7.48
C GLU A 49 -2.17 7.12 -7.61
N VAL A 50 -3.18 6.27 -7.51
CA VAL A 50 -4.59 6.68 -7.59
C VAL A 50 -4.95 7.64 -6.45
N ASN A 51 -4.55 7.32 -5.21
CA ASN A 51 -4.80 8.19 -4.06
C ASN A 51 -4.16 9.57 -4.23
N ARG A 52 -2.96 9.66 -4.82
CA ARG A 52 -2.32 10.93 -5.12
C ARG A 52 -3.08 11.72 -6.19
N VAL A 53 -3.62 11.06 -7.22
CA VAL A 53 -4.44 11.71 -8.25
C VAL A 53 -5.74 12.24 -7.66
N ILE A 54 -6.46 11.42 -6.91
CA ILE A 54 -7.72 11.80 -6.25
C ILE A 54 -7.47 12.95 -5.27
N SER A 55 -6.48 12.82 -4.37
CA SER A 55 -6.12 13.87 -3.42
C SER A 55 -5.77 15.21 -4.08
N ARG A 56 -5.09 15.20 -5.23
CA ARG A 56 -4.80 16.44 -5.97
C ARG A 56 -6.05 17.07 -6.56
N LYS A 57 -6.96 16.24 -7.09
CA LYS A 57 -8.23 16.71 -7.65
C LYS A 57 -9.13 17.29 -6.57
N ASP A 58 -9.24 16.60 -5.44
CA ASP A 58 -10.15 16.98 -4.35
C ASP A 58 -9.66 18.19 -3.55
N ALA A 59 -8.34 18.34 -3.37
CA ALA A 59 -7.76 19.46 -2.63
C ALA A 59 -7.93 20.82 -3.34
N GLY A 60 -8.17 20.83 -4.65
CA GLY A 60 -8.36 22.06 -5.43
C GLY A 60 -7.14 23.00 -5.43
N THR A 61 -7.39 24.27 -5.77
CA THR A 61 -6.36 25.32 -5.77
C THR A 61 -6.15 25.89 -4.36
N GLY A 62 -4.90 26.21 -4.02
CA GLY A 62 -4.54 26.82 -2.72
C GLY A 62 -4.18 25.83 -1.61
N ALA A 63 -4.24 24.51 -1.85
CA ALA A 63 -3.79 23.52 -0.88
C ALA A 63 -2.26 23.52 -0.70
N ARG A 64 -1.80 23.69 0.54
CA ARG A 64 -0.39 23.55 0.92
C ARG A 64 -0.03 22.07 1.10
N ARG A 65 1.10 21.65 0.54
CA ARG A 65 1.65 20.28 0.69
C ARG A 65 3.05 20.39 1.28
N GLU A 66 3.32 19.64 2.34
CA GLU A 66 4.62 19.58 2.98
C GLU A 66 4.90 18.17 3.51
N PRO A 67 6.17 17.78 3.71
CA PRO A 67 6.50 16.50 4.34
C PRO A 67 5.99 16.44 5.78
N LEU A 68 5.40 15.30 6.15
CA LEU A 68 5.03 14.97 7.53
C LEU A 68 5.77 13.71 7.96
N ASN A 69 6.62 13.82 8.98
CA ASN A 69 7.36 12.70 9.55
C ASN A 69 6.74 12.34 10.90
N VAL A 70 6.45 11.06 11.13
CA VAL A 70 5.82 10.56 12.35
C VAL A 70 6.66 9.40 12.88
N LEU A 71 6.86 9.36 14.20
CA LEU A 71 7.40 8.19 14.90
C LEU A 71 6.22 7.36 15.38
N LEU A 72 6.06 6.15 14.84
CA LEU A 72 5.03 5.23 15.28
C LEU A 72 5.55 4.43 16.49
N PRO A 73 4.72 4.21 17.53
CA PRO A 73 5.03 3.24 18.57
C PRO A 73 5.02 1.83 17.96
N ALA A 74 5.98 1.00 18.39
CA ALA A 74 6.11 -0.40 17.98
C ALA A 74 5.05 -1.29 18.65
#